data_AF-A0A9E2I1U9-F1
#
_entry.id   AF-A0A9E2I1U9-F1
#
_cell.length_a   1.000
_cell.length_b   1.000
_cell.length_c   1.000
_cell.angle_alpha   90.00
_cell.angle_beta   90.00
_cell.angle_gamma   90.00
#
_symmetry.space_group_name_H-M   'P 1'
#
loop_
_entity.id
_entity.type
_entity.pdbx_description
1 polymer ?
#
loop_
_entity_poly.entity_id
_entity_poly.type
_entity_poly.pdbx_seq_one_letter_code
_entity_poly.pdbx_strand_id
1 'polypeptide(L)'
;MKFILFTHILSATAWIGGSLLLLALGIFVRDKQAQSNVYDHLGPIYGYFESFWLLTLLITGSYLFIYHGLDGVLLNAPESQLGQNMLHKLYAV
;
A
#
# COMPACT_ATOMS: atom_id res chain seq x y z
N MET A 1 -4.67 5.99 -18.73
CA MET A 1 -4.97 4.69 -18.09
C MET A 1 -3.74 3.82 -17.86
N LYS A 2 -3.04 3.34 -18.91
CA LYS A 2 -1.86 2.45 -18.76
C LYS A 2 -0.77 3.01 -17.83
N PHE A 3 -0.48 4.30 -17.93
CA PHE A 3 0.49 4.98 -17.06
C PHE A 3 0.09 4.96 -15.57
N ILE A 4 -1.19 5.20 -15.27
CA ILE A 4 -1.71 5.21 -13.89
C ILE A 4 -1.66 3.80 -13.30
N LEU A 5 -2.09 2.79 -14.07
CA LEU A 5 -2.00 1.40 -13.65
C LEU A 5 -0.56 0.96 -13.40
N PHE A 6 0.38 1.32 -14.28
CA PHE A 6 1.79 1.03 -14.09
C PHE A 6 2.35 1.70 -12.83
N THR A 7 2.00 2.98 -12.61
CA THR A 7 2.40 3.73 -11.41
C THR A 7 1.81 3.11 -10.14
N HIS A 8 0.56 2.66 -10.19
CA HIS A 8 -0.09 1.98 -9.06
C HIS A 8 0.63 0.68 -8.69
N ILE A 9 0.93 -0.16 -9.69
CA ILE A 9 1.66 -1.41 -9.48
C ILE A 9 3.07 -1.15 -8.94
N LEU A 10 3.79 -0.17 -9.51
CA LEU A 10 5.11 0.23 -9.02
C LEU A 10 5.05 0.73 -7.57
N SER A 11 4.02 1.49 -7.23
CA SER A 11 3.83 1.99 -5.86
C SER A 11 3.53 0.85 -4.89
N ALA A 12 2.73 -0.14 -5.32
CA ALA A 12 2.40 -1.31 -4.52
C ALA A 12 3.65 -2.16 -4.23
N THR A 13 4.48 -2.41 -5.25
CA THR A 13 5.72 -3.19 -5.08
C THR A 13 6.75 -2.45 -4.24
N ALA A 14 6.90 -1.14 -4.42
CA ALA A 14 7.82 -0.32 -3.63
C ALA A 14 7.44 -0.28 -2.14
N TRP A 15 6.15 -0.06 -1.83
CA TRP A 15 5.65 0.01 -0.47
C TRP A 15 5.73 -1.34 0.27
N ILE A 16 5.30 -2.44 -0.38
CA ILE A 16 5.40 -3.78 0.21
C ILE A 16 6.88 -4.17 0.38
N GLY A 17 7.71 -3.94 -0.64
CA GLY A 17 9.13 -4.29 -0.62
C GLY A 17 9.91 -3.56 0.48
N GLY A 18 9.72 -2.25 0.63
CA GLY A 18 10.42 -1.49 1.65
C GLY A 18 9.94 -1.80 3.06
N SER A 19 8.64 -2.06 3.26
CA SER A 19 8.10 -2.58 4.52
C SER A 19 8.71 -3.94 4.91
N LEU A 20 8.86 -4.86 3.96
CA LEU A 20 9.53 -6.15 4.19
C LEU A 20 11.01 -6.00 4.55
N LEU A 21 11.71 -5.04 3.95
CA LEU A 21 13.10 -4.76 4.30
C LEU A 21 13.21 -4.24 5.74
N LEU A 22 12.37 -3.29 6.14
CA LEU A 22 12.36 -2.76 7.50
C LEU A 22 12.03 -3.85 8.54
N LEU A 23 11.10 -4.75 8.20
CA LEU A 23 10.80 -5.93 9.01
C LEU A 23 12.02 -6.85 9.12
N ALA A 24 12.68 -7.17 8.00
CA ALA A 24 13.87 -8.01 7.98
C ALA A 24 14.99 -7.38 8.83
N LEU A 25 15.25 -6.09 8.69
CA LEU A 25 16.21 -5.37 9.53
C LEU A 25 15.87 -5.49 11.01
N GLY A 26 14.58 -5.37 11.38
CA GLY A 26 14.13 -5.54 12.76
C GLY A 26 14.29 -6.95 13.31
N ILE A 27 14.24 -7.97 12.46
CA ILE A 27 14.45 -9.39 12.84
C ILE A 27 15.95 -9.72 12.94
N PHE A 28 16.75 -9.27 11.97
CA PHE A 28 18.15 -9.66 11.82
C PHE A 28 19.12 -8.79 12.64
N VAL A 29 18.83 -7.50 12.84
CA VAL A 29 19.65 -6.61 13.67
C VAL A 29 19.14 -6.69 15.12
N ARG A 30 19.74 -7.59 15.90
CA ARG A 30 19.34 -7.85 17.30
C ARG A 30 20.17 -7.09 18.34
N ASP A 31 21.36 -6.62 17.95
CA ASP A 31 22.19 -5.80 18.82
C ASP A 31 21.60 -4.39 18.95
N LYS A 32 21.39 -3.93 20.19
CA LYS A 32 20.71 -2.66 20.47
C LYS A 32 21.48 -1.44 19.96
N GLN A 33 22.80 -1.47 19.98
CA GLN A 33 23.62 -0.34 19.52
C GLN A 33 23.61 -0.25 18.00
N ALA A 34 23.75 -1.40 17.32
CA ALA A 34 23.60 -1.49 15.87
C ALA A 34 22.19 -1.07 15.43
N GLN A 35 21.16 -1.48 16.18
CA GLN A 35 19.78 -1.12 15.92
C GLN A 35 19.58 0.41 16.00
N SER A 36 20.01 1.07 17.08
CA SER A 36 19.93 2.54 17.20
C SER A 36 20.60 3.23 16.01
N ASN A 37 21.85 2.89 15.73
CA ASN A 37 22.60 3.53 14.65
C ASN A 37 21.93 3.40 13.28
N VAL A 38 21.38 2.21 12.99
CA VAL A 38 20.66 1.93 11.73
C VAL A 38 19.35 2.71 11.69
N TYR A 39 18.49 2.58 12.70
CA TYR A 39 17.17 3.22 12.69
C TYR A 39 17.22 4.75 12.81
N ASP A 40 18.22 5.32 13.48
CA ASP A 40 18.38 6.78 13.59
C ASP A 40 18.62 7.43 12.22
N HIS A 41 19.26 6.73 11.29
CA HIS A 41 19.56 7.23 9.95
C HIS A 41 18.60 6.70 8.88
N LEU A 42 18.36 5.38 8.87
CA LEU A 42 17.47 4.76 7.88
C LEU A 42 16.01 5.02 8.18
N GLY A 43 15.62 5.15 9.45
CA GLY A 43 14.23 5.36 9.86
C GLY A 43 13.58 6.56 9.19
N PRO A 44 14.17 7.78 9.26
CA PRO A 44 13.63 8.95 8.58
C PRO A 44 13.58 8.78 7.05
N ILE A 45 14.65 8.26 6.44
CA ILE A 45 14.74 8.08 4.97
C ILE A 45 13.67 7.11 4.49
N TYR A 46 13.58 5.93 5.12
CA TYR A 46 12.56 4.95 4.79
C TYR A 46 11.17 5.44 5.15
N GLY A 47 11.00 6.19 6.24
CA GLY A 47 9.73 6.82 6.59
C GLY A 47 9.20 7.74 5.48
N TYR A 48 10.04 8.60 4.92
CA TYR A 48 9.66 9.45 3.79
C TYR A 48 9.41 8.63 2.51
N PHE A 49 10.26 7.65 2.23
CA PHE A 49 10.10 6.75 1.09
C PHE A 49 8.77 6.00 1.14
N GLU A 50 8.48 5.33 2.26
CA GLU A 50 7.24 4.59 2.48
C GLU A 50 6.02 5.51 2.42
N SER A 51 6.08 6.69 3.04
CA SER A 51 4.97 7.66 3.01
C SER A 51 4.67 8.14 1.58
N PHE A 52 5.71 8.42 0.79
CA PHE A 52 5.56 8.84 -0.60
C PHE A 52 4.88 7.76 -1.45
N TRP A 53 5.35 6.51 -1.35
CA TRP A 53 4.77 5.41 -2.10
C TRP A 53 3.37 5.04 -1.62
N LEU A 54 3.09 5.13 -0.32
CA LEU A 54 1.76 4.93 0.22
C LEU A 54 0.77 5.97 -0.33
N LEU A 55 1.12 7.25 -0.31
CA LEU A 55 0.27 8.31 -0.85
C LEU A 55 0.02 8.09 -2.34
N THR A 56 1.06 7.75 -3.10
CA THR A 56 0.93 7.46 -4.54
C THR A 56 0.04 6.24 -4.78
N LEU A 57 0.18 5.19 -3.97
CA LEU A 57 -0.64 3.98 -4.03
C LEU A 57 -2.12 4.29 -3.77
N LEU A 58 -2.42 5.04 -2.70
CA LEU A 58 -3.80 5.43 -2.35
C LEU A 58 -4.43 6.28 -3.44
N ILE A 59 -3.73 7.33 -3.90
CA ILE A 59 -4.25 8.22 -4.95
C ILE A 59 -4.54 7.46 -6.24
N THR A 60 -3.56 6.67 -6.71
CA THR A 60 -3.72 5.92 -7.96
C THR A 60 -4.76 4.80 -7.83
N GLY A 61 -4.85 4.14 -6.67
CA GLY A 61 -5.84 3.11 -6.39
C GLY A 61 -7.26 3.67 -6.34
N SER A 62 -7.47 4.78 -5.62
CA SER A 62 -8.76 5.47 -5.58
C SER A 62 -9.19 5.97 -6.96
N TYR A 63 -8.24 6.51 -7.75
CA TYR A 63 -8.54 6.92 -9.12
C TYR A 63 -8.99 5.74 -9.98
N LEU A 64 -8.27 4.61 -9.94
CA LEU A 64 -8.63 3.41 -10.72
C LEU A 64 -10.00 2.85 -10.28
N PHE A 65 -10.27 2.87 -8.98
CA PHE A 65 -11.54 2.44 -8.41
C PHE A 65 -12.73 3.23 -8.96
N ILE A 66 -12.64 4.56 -8.97
CA ILE A 66 -13.69 5.44 -9.52
C ILE A 66 -13.75 5.31 -11.05
N TYR A 67 -12.61 5.28 -11.72
CA TYR A 67 -12.55 5.19 -13.19
C TYR A 67 -13.24 3.92 -13.72
N HIS A 68 -13.12 2.81 -12.99
CA HIS A 68 -13.79 1.56 -13.34
C HIS A 68 -15.24 1.46 -12.84
N GLY A 69 -15.78 2.51 -12.23
CA GLY A 69 -17.16 2.56 -11.74
C GLY A 69 -17.44 1.61 -10.57
N LEU A 70 -16.40 1.19 -9.86
CA LEU A 70 -16.50 0.26 -8.72
C LEU A 70 -17.18 0.93 -7.52
N ASP A 71 -17.01 2.23 -7.37
CA ASP A 71 -17.78 3.09 -6.47
C ASP A 71 -19.29 2.99 -6.78
N GLY A 72 -19.66 3.06 -8.05
CA GLY A 72 -21.04 2.91 -8.51
C GLY A 72 -21.65 1.55 -8.17
N VAL A 73 -20.87 0.47 -8.25
CA VAL A 73 -21.31 -0.89 -7.87
C VAL A 73 -21.60 -0.96 -6.37
N LEU A 74 -20.71 -0.41 -5.53
CA LEU A 74 -20.88 -0.41 -4.08
C LEU A 74 -22.10 0.42 -3.63
N LEU A 75 -22.34 1.56 -4.27
CA LEU A 75 -23.41 2.47 -3.88
C LEU A 75 -24.78 2.07 -4.45
N ASN A 76 -24.83 1.57 -5.68
CA ASN A 76 -26.09 1.37 -6.41
C ASN A 76 -26.45 -0.10 -6.64
N ALA A 77 -25.49 -1.02 -6.48
CA ALA A 77 -25.72 -2.46 -6.66
C ALA A 77 -24.95 -3.33 -5.63
N PRO A 78 -25.03 -3.03 -4.32
CA PRO A 78 -24.28 -3.76 -3.29
C PRO A 78 -24.65 -5.24 -3.22
N GLU A 79 -25.88 -5.60 -3.57
CA GLU A 79 -26.38 -6.99 -3.58
C GLU A 79 -25.94 -7.79 -4.80
N SER A 80 -25.31 -7.14 -5.80
CA SER A 80 -24.71 -7.88 -6.90
C SER A 80 -23.60 -8.78 -6.39
N GLN A 81 -23.34 -9.89 -7.08
CA GLN A 81 -22.24 -10.79 -6.73
C GLN A 81 -20.89 -10.04 -6.63
N LEU A 82 -20.67 -9.07 -7.52
CA LEU A 82 -19.48 -8.23 -7.48
C LEU A 82 -19.48 -7.31 -6.25
N GLY A 83 -20.60 -6.64 -5.95
CA GLY A 83 -20.75 -5.77 -4.78
C GLY A 83 -20.52 -6.53 -3.47
N GLN A 84 -21.12 -7.71 -3.31
CA GLN A 84 -20.92 -8.54 -2.12
C GLN A 84 -19.47 -9.03 -1.98
N ASN A 85 -18.82 -9.44 -3.08
CA ASN A 85 -17.40 -9.82 -3.05
C ASN A 85 -16.49 -8.66 -2.65
N MET A 86 -16.79 -7.44 -3.13
CA MET A 86 -16.04 -6.23 -2.79
C MET A 86 -16.25 -5.82 -1.33
N LEU A 87 -17.49 -5.86 -0.83
CA LEU A 87 -17.80 -5.59 0.58
C LEU A 87 -17.14 -6.61 1.50
N HIS A 88 -17.17 -7.89 1.13
CA HIS A 88 -16.47 -8.94 1.89
C HIS A 88 -14.96 -8.65 1.95
N LYS A 89 -14.33 -8.26 0.82
CA LYS A 89 -12.92 -7.86 0.82
C LYS A 89 -12.61 -6.60 1.63
N LEU A 90 -13.55 -5.66 1.75
CA LEU A 90 -13.34 -4.41 2.48
C LEU A 90 -13.42 -4.60 4.00
N TYR A 91 -14.28 -5.51 4.47
CA TYR A 91 -14.58 -5.69 5.89
C TYR A 91 -14.08 -6.99 6.52
N ALA A 92 -13.89 -8.05 5.73
CA ALA A 92 -13.59 -9.40 6.23
C ALA A 92 -12.25 -9.97 5.73
N VAL A 93 -11.51 -9.21 4.91
CA VAL A 93 -10.13 -9.50 4.51
C VAL A 93 -9.24 -8.35 4.96
#